data_AF-A0A7C7JDF0-F1
#
_entry.id   AF-A0A7C7JDF0-F1
#
_cell.length_a   1.000
_cell.length_b   1.000
_cell.length_c   1.000
_cell.angle_alpha   90.00
_cell.angle_beta   90.00
_cell.angle_gamma   90.00
#
_symmetry.space_group_name_H-M   'P 1'
#
loop_
_entity.id
_entity.type
_entity.pdbx_description
1 polymer ?
#
loop_
_entity_poly.entity_id
_entity_poly.type
_entity_poly.pdbx_seq_one_letter_code
_entity_poly.pdbx_strand_id
1 'polypeptide(L)' 'MGLGGISIWQLLIVLAIILLLVGPKRLKSLGSEMGNFLRNFRKAVDDKEKDQNEADK' A
#
# COMPACT_ATOMS: atom_id res chain seq x y z
N MET A 1 27.22 -11.41 5.61
CA MET A 1 26.51 -10.14 5.90
C MET A 1 25.14 -10.20 5.25
N GLY A 2 24.22 -10.98 5.82
CA GLY A 2 22.89 -11.17 5.26
C GLY A 2 21.93 -10.06 5.70
N LEU A 3 20.84 -9.91 4.96
CA LEU A 3 19.69 -9.03 5.23
C LEU A 3 18.94 -9.34 6.56
N GLY A 4 19.51 -10.17 7.44
CA GLY A 4 18.95 -10.56 8.74
C GLY A 4 19.31 -9.61 9.90
N GLY A 5 20.03 -8.52 9.62
CA GLY A 5 20.39 -7.50 10.62
C GLY A 5 19.44 -6.30 10.67
N ILE A 6 18.45 -6.22 9.76
CA ILE A 6 17.43 -5.17 9.78
C ILE A 6 16.34 -5.61 10.76
N SER A 7 16.53 -5.24 12.02
CA SER A 7 15.51 -5.40 13.05
C SER A 7 14.30 -4.54 12.71
N ILE A 8 13.10 -5.07 12.94
CA ILE A 8 11.83 -4.33 12.83
C ILE A 8 11.91 -2.97 13.54
N TRP A 9 12.64 -2.91 14.66
CA TRP A 9 12.86 -1.69 15.43
C TRP A 9 13.63 -0.61 14.68
N GLN A 10 14.63 -0.98 13.88
CA GLN A 10 15.39 -0.01 13.06
C GLN A 10 14.51 0.51 11.92
N LEU A 11 13.70 -0.36 11.31
CA LEU A 11 12.73 0.03 10.28
C LEU A 11 11.71 1.04 10.80
N LEU A 12 11.19 0.86 12.02
CA LEU A 12 10.28 1.80 12.66
C LEU A 12 10.94 3.17 12.94
N ILE A 13 12.19 3.18 13.41
CA ILE A 13 12.94 4.42 13.66
C ILE A 13 13.18 5.18 12.35
N VAL A 14 13.61 4.48 11.30
CA VAL A 14 13.81 5.09 9.97
C VAL A 14 12.50 5.63 9.42
N LEU A 15 11.41 4.85 9.54
CA LEU A 15 10.07 5.29 9.14
C LEU A 15 9.65 6.56 9.89
N ALA A 16 9.86 6.62 11.21
CA ALA A 16 9.52 7.79 12.01
C ALA A 16 10.28 9.06 11.55
N ILE A 17 11.56 8.92 11.19
CA ILE A 17 12.35 10.04 10.63
C ILE A 17 11.79 10.48 9.28
N ILE A 18 11.48 9.55 8.39
CA ILE A 18 10.88 9.86 7.09
C ILE A 18 9.53 10.58 7.27
N LEU A 19 8.71 10.12 8.22
CA LEU A 19 7.42 10.74 8.55
C LEU A 19 7.57 12.17 9.09
N LEU A 20 8.61 12.44 9.89
CA LEU A 20 8.91 13.79 10.38
C LEU A 20 9.38 14.72 9.26
N LEU A 21 10.21 14.24 8.33
CA LEU A 21 10.71 15.03 7.20
C LEU A 21 9.61 15.35 6.18
N VAL A 22 8.82 14.35 5.82
CA VAL A 22 7.73 14.49 4.85
C VAL A 22 6.54 15.22 5.50
N GLY A 23 6.33 15.01 6.80
CA GLY A 23 5.20 15.51 7.56
C GLY A 23 3.94 14.66 7.36
N PRO A 24 3.13 14.43 8.41
CA PRO A 24 1.97 13.54 8.35
C PRO A 24 0.88 14.02 7.38
N LYS A 25 0.79 15.33 7.12
CA LYS A 25 -0.19 15.91 6.17
C LYS A 25 0.10 15.49 4.72
N ARG A 26 1.37 15.50 4.31
CA ARG A 26 1.78 15.09 2.95
C ARG A 26 1.56 13.59 2.77
N LEU A 27 1.94 12.79 3.77
CA LEU A 27 1.72 11.34 3.76
C LEU A 27 0.22 11.00 3.63
N LYS A 28 -0.67 11.72 4.34
CA LYS A 28 -2.11 11.48 4.25
C LYS A 28 -2.66 11.81 2.86
N SER A 29 -2.23 12.91 2.24
CA SER A 29 -2.67 13.29 0.88
C SER A 29 -2.23 12.22 -0.14
N LEU A 30 -0.93 11.90 -0.15
CA LEU A 30 -0.35 10.91 -1.06
C LEU A 30 -0.94 9.51 -0.82
N GLY A 31 -1.10 9.11 0.44
CA GLY A 31 -1.72 7.84 0.80
C GLY A 31 -3.20 7.76 0.41
N SER A 32 -3.94 8.88 0.45
CA SER A 32 -5.34 8.92 0.02
C SER A 32 -5.47 8.84 -1.50
N GLU A 33 -4.59 9.52 -2.24
CA GLU A 33 -4.55 9.48 -3.71
C GLU A 33 -4.15 8.09 -4.22
N MET A 34 -3.07 7.52 -3.67
CA MET A 34 -2.64 6.17 -3.99
C MET A 34 -3.63 5.11 -3.52
N GLY A 35 -4.24 5.31 -2.35
CA GLY A 35 -5.25 4.41 -1.79
C GLY A 35 -6.52 4.35 -2.64
N ASN A 36 -6.99 5.49 -3.16
CA ASN A 36 -8.12 5.51 -4.10
C ASN A 36 -7.78 4.79 -5.40
N PHE A 37 -6.57 4.97 -5.93
CA PHE A 37 -6.12 4.27 -7.13
C PHE A 37 -6.05 2.75 -6.91
N LEU A 38 -5.43 2.28 -5.82
CA LEU A 38 -5.36 0.87 -5.46
C LEU A 38 -6.75 0.26 -5.21
N ARG A 39 -7.67 0.99 -4.58
CA ARG A 39 -9.05 0.55 -4.35
C ARG A 39 -9.80 0.34 -5.66
N ASN A 40 -9.65 1.25 -6.60
CA ASN A 40 -10.27 1.14 -7.91
C ASN A 40 -9.64 0.01 -8.74
N PHE A 41 -8.31 -0.16 -8.66
CA PHE A 41 -7.61 -1.29 -9.27
C PHE A 41 -8.11 -2.63 -8.70
N ARG A 42 -8.23 -2.75 -7.38
CA ARG A 42 -8.74 -3.98 -6.74
C ARG A 42 -10.17 -4.29 -7.17
N LYS A 43 -11.05 -3.28 -7.22
CA LYS A 43 -12.42 -3.44 -7.71
C LYS A 43 -12.46 -3.94 -9.15
N ALA A 44 -11.68 -3.36 -10.05
CA ALA A 44 -11.65 -3.77 -11.45
C ALA A 44 -11.13 -5.20 -11.64
N VAL A 45 -10.23 -5.67 -10.78
CA VAL A 45 -9.75 -7.06 -10.77
C VAL A 45 -10.84 -8.00 -10.25
N ASP A 46 -11.50 -7.66 -9.14
CA ASP A 46 -12.58 -8.46 -8.53
C ASP A 46 -13.80 -8.58 -9.46
N ASP A 47 -14.15 -7.49 -10.16
CA ASP A 47 -15.24 -7.44 -11.15
C ASP A 47 -14.94 -8.34 -12.36
N LYS A 48 -13.67 -8.37 -12.82
CA LYS A 48 -13.22 -9.31 -13.86
C LYS A 48 -13.25 -10.77 -13.43
N GLU A 49 -13.02 -11.06 -12.15
CA GLU A 49 -13.12 -12.44 -11.63
C GLU A 49 -14.59 -12.87 -11.50
N LYS A 50 -15.51 -11.95 -11.19
CA LYS A 50 -16.95 -12.23 -11.17
C LYS A 50 -17.53 -12.48 -12.56
N ASP A 51 -17.17 -11.65 -13.54
CA ASP A 51 -17.66 -11.78 -14.93
C ASP A 51 -17.23 -13.12 -15.57
N GLN A 52 -16.07 -13.65 -15.17
CA GLN A 52 -15.58 -14.97 -15.61
C GLN A 52 -16.33 -16.16 -14.96
N ASN A 53 -16.96 -15.97 -13.80
CA ASN A 53 -17.68 -17.03 -13.09
C ASN A 53 -19.17 -17.11 -13.47
N GLU A 54 -19.71 -16.10 -14.16
CA GLU A 54 -21.08 -16.11 -14.71
C GLU A 54 -21.16 -16.70 -16.14
N ALA A 55 -20.03 -16.83 -16.84
CA ALA A 55 -19.96 -17.42 -18.18
C ALA A 55 -19.80 -18.96 -18.20
N ASP A 56 -19.61 -19.61 -17.05
CA ASP A 56 -19.41 -21.08 -16.91
C ASP A 56 -20.63 -21.80 -16.28
N LYS A 57 -21.81 -21.16 -16.26
CA LYS A 57 -23.09 -21.76 -15.85
C LYS A 57 -24.15 -21.62 -16.93
#